data_AF-A0A821QG40-F1
#
_entry.id   AF-A0A821QG40-F1
#
_cell.length_a   1.000
_cell.length_b   1.000
_cell.length_c   1.000
_cell.angle_alpha   90.00
_cell.angle_beta   90.00
_cell.angle_gamma   90.00
#
_symmetry.space_group_name_H-M   'P 1'
#
loop_
_entity.id
_entity.type
_entity.pdbx_description
1 polymer ?
#
loop_
_entity_poly.entity_id
_entity_poly.type
_entity_poly.pdbx_seq_one_letter_code
_entity_poly.pdbx_strand_id
1 'polypeptide(L)'
;YRLYSSAVYNDLFSEYTSPEIVRKPVEDLVLQLKTLNIDRLANFPFPTSPDLKAIHVAEQILIQLNALDSKSETKKITELGRRMSAFPINPRYSKMLVIAQENQDLLPYVIALVAALSVNEVLTTGQVKIEKDNQEININLDDLRRQWIGQGESLLLGDIMVLLKAVGALDHQNSKNDLSICTHYGIRPKAMTEIRKIRRQLIQIGKNIFSKFLKNISFEI
;
A
#
# COMPACT_ATOMS: atom_id res chain seq x y z
N TYR A 1 11.17 36.80 -3.46
CA TYR A 1 9.84 37.43 -3.56
C TYR A 1 8.79 36.47 -3.02
N ARG A 2 7.89 36.93 -2.14
CA ARG A 2 6.71 36.16 -1.70
C ARG A 2 5.57 36.45 -2.69
N LEU A 3 4.81 35.43 -3.09
CA LEU A 3 3.68 35.56 -4.03
C LEU A 3 2.37 36.00 -3.34
N TYR A 4 2.45 36.41 -2.06
CA TYR A 4 1.32 36.79 -1.20
C TYR A 4 1.66 38.05 -0.40
N SER A 5 0.64 38.78 0.08
CA SER A 5 0.82 40.03 0.83
C SER A 5 1.31 39.78 2.27
N SER A 6 1.85 40.82 2.90
CA SER A 6 2.25 40.79 4.31
C SER A 6 1.07 40.56 5.25
N ALA A 7 -0.09 41.16 4.94
CA ALA A 7 -1.32 40.93 5.70
C ALA A 7 -1.74 39.47 5.66
N VAL A 8 -1.68 38.82 4.49
CA VAL A 8 -1.99 37.38 4.35
C VAL A 8 -1.04 36.53 5.20
N TYR A 9 0.25 36.87 5.23
CA TYR A 9 1.23 36.12 6.02
C TYR A 9 0.99 36.23 7.52
N ASN A 10 0.65 37.43 8.02
CA ASN A 10 0.50 37.68 9.45
C ASN A 10 -0.86 37.21 9.98
N ASP A 11 -1.93 37.35 9.20
CA ASP A 11 -3.29 37.17 9.69
C ASP A 11 -3.88 35.79 9.35
N LEU A 12 -3.49 35.18 8.21
CA LEU A 12 -4.13 33.95 7.71
C LEU A 12 -3.29 32.68 7.91
N PHE A 13 -1.97 32.80 7.99
CA PHE A 13 -1.10 31.63 8.10
C PHE A 13 -0.84 31.26 9.56
N SER A 14 -0.96 29.98 9.88
CA SER A 14 -0.56 29.49 11.19
C SER A 14 0.96 29.53 11.31
N GLU A 15 1.46 29.94 12.47
CA GLU A 15 2.91 30.00 12.75
C GLU A 15 3.57 28.62 12.63
N TYR A 16 2.84 27.56 13.03
CA TYR A 16 3.26 26.18 12.91
C TYR A 16 2.28 25.36 12.08
N THR A 17 2.81 24.35 11.40
CA THR A 17 1.98 23.38 10.66
C THR A 17 1.35 22.39 11.63
N SER A 18 0.07 22.06 11.42
CA SER A 18 -0.63 21.04 12.21
C SER A 18 0.12 19.69 12.17
N PRO A 19 0.24 18.96 13.30
CA PRO A 19 0.95 17.70 13.34
C PRO A 19 0.29 16.64 12.45
N GLU A 20 1.09 15.69 11.98
CA GLU A 20 0.62 14.63 11.07
C GLU A 20 -0.36 13.65 11.74
N ILE A 21 -0.18 13.40 13.03
CA ILE A 21 -1.02 12.48 13.83
C ILE A 21 -2.50 12.89 13.89
N VAL A 22 -2.80 14.18 13.66
CA VAL A 22 -4.18 14.72 13.62
C VAL A 22 -4.76 14.65 12.20
N ARG A 23 -3.92 14.54 11.17
CA ARG A 23 -4.31 14.60 9.75
C ARG A 23 -4.45 13.21 9.10
N LYS A 24 -3.85 12.18 9.68
CA LYS A 24 -3.84 10.81 9.14
C LYS A 24 -4.58 9.85 10.07
N PRO A 25 -5.18 8.78 9.52
CA PRO A 25 -5.83 7.77 10.34
C PRO A 25 -4.76 6.97 11.10
N VAL A 26 -5.07 6.59 12.35
CA VAL A 26 -4.08 6.12 13.34
C VAL A 26 -4.13 4.60 13.59
N GLU A 27 -4.76 3.81 12.72
CA GLU A 27 -4.91 2.36 12.90
C GLU A 27 -3.58 1.61 13.04
N ASP A 28 -2.56 1.99 12.28
CA ASP A 28 -1.24 1.36 12.36
C ASP A 28 -0.55 1.67 13.71
N LEU A 29 -0.60 2.93 14.13
CA LEU A 29 -0.07 3.36 15.42
C LEU A 29 -0.81 2.68 16.59
N VAL A 30 -2.15 2.60 16.53
CA VAL A 30 -2.95 1.90 17.54
C VAL A 30 -2.59 0.43 17.61
N LEU A 31 -2.41 -0.24 16.46
CA LEU A 31 -1.97 -1.63 16.42
C LEU A 31 -0.60 -1.80 17.08
N GLN A 32 0.38 -0.95 16.74
CA GLN A 32 1.72 -0.99 17.32
C GLN A 32 1.72 -0.73 18.83
N LEU A 33 0.93 0.22 19.33
CA LEU A 33 0.85 0.45 20.78
C LEU A 33 0.21 -0.73 21.52
N LYS A 34 -0.80 -1.38 20.92
CA LYS A 34 -1.42 -2.59 21.48
C LYS A 34 -0.46 -3.79 21.49
N THR A 35 0.47 -3.91 20.53
CA THR A 35 1.50 -4.97 20.57
C THR A 35 2.49 -4.79 21.71
N LEU A 36 2.73 -3.54 22.11
CA LEU A 36 3.54 -3.16 23.27
C LEU A 36 2.79 -3.30 24.61
N ASN A 37 1.60 -3.91 24.61
CA ASN A 37 0.72 -4.08 25.76
C ASN A 37 0.24 -2.75 26.40
N ILE A 38 0.11 -1.69 25.59
CA ILE A 38 -0.46 -0.42 26.05
C ILE A 38 -1.98 -0.46 25.83
N ASP A 39 -2.71 -0.80 26.88
CA ASP A 39 -4.17 -0.94 26.81
C ASP A 39 -4.90 0.41 26.73
N ARG A 40 -4.46 1.41 27.52
CA ARG A 40 -5.13 2.72 27.64
C ARG A 40 -4.43 3.78 26.80
N LEU A 41 -4.82 3.88 25.54
CA LEU A 41 -4.25 4.83 24.57
C LEU A 41 -4.50 6.30 24.95
N ALA A 42 -5.59 6.59 25.64
CA ALA A 42 -5.90 7.95 26.11
C ALA A 42 -4.90 8.48 27.16
N ASN A 43 -4.24 7.59 27.89
CA ASN A 43 -3.26 7.95 28.91
C ASN A 43 -1.82 7.96 28.38
N PHE A 44 -1.63 7.63 27.09
CA PHE A 44 -0.30 7.59 26.51
C PHE A 44 0.23 9.03 26.31
N PRO A 45 1.47 9.34 26.74
CA PRO A 45 2.01 10.69 26.73
C PRO A 45 2.47 11.12 25.33
N PHE A 46 1.53 11.41 24.43
CA PHE A 46 1.85 11.96 23.11
C PHE A 46 2.31 13.42 23.23
N PRO A 47 3.27 13.88 22.40
CA PRO A 47 3.60 15.31 22.29
C PRO A 47 2.39 16.15 21.86
N THR A 48 1.56 15.59 20.99
CA THR A 48 0.24 16.10 20.67
C THR A 48 -0.67 14.90 20.47
N SER A 49 -1.68 14.77 21.32
CA SER A 49 -2.59 13.62 21.27
C SER A 49 -3.48 13.67 20.03
N PRO A 50 -3.73 12.52 19.37
CA PRO A 50 -4.76 12.45 18.33
C PRO A 50 -6.16 12.62 18.94
N ASP A 51 -7.13 12.93 18.08
CA ASP A 51 -8.54 12.98 18.49
C ASP A 51 -8.99 11.61 19.03
N LEU A 52 -9.72 11.61 20.14
CA LEU A 52 -10.28 10.41 20.75
C LEU A 52 -11.22 9.68 19.79
N LYS A 53 -11.92 10.42 18.91
CA LYS A 53 -12.76 9.81 17.87
C LYS A 53 -11.92 9.02 16.87
N ALA A 54 -10.75 9.54 16.47
CA ALA A 54 -9.85 8.85 15.55
C ALA A 54 -9.29 7.56 16.17
N ILE A 55 -8.94 7.59 17.46
CA ILE A 55 -8.54 6.38 18.20
C ILE A 55 -9.69 5.36 18.22
N HIS A 56 -10.92 5.80 18.53
CA HIS A 56 -12.07 4.89 18.56
C HIS A 56 -12.34 4.25 17.20
N VAL A 57 -12.30 5.03 16.11
CA VAL A 57 -12.46 4.52 14.74
C VAL A 57 -11.37 3.52 14.39
N ALA A 58 -10.11 3.81 14.74
CA ALA A 58 -9.00 2.89 14.55
C ALA A 58 -9.20 1.56 15.29
N GLU A 59 -9.64 1.61 16.57
CA GLU A 59 -9.95 0.40 17.33
C GLU A 59 -11.09 -0.40 16.68
N GLN A 60 -12.15 0.25 16.19
CA GLN A 60 -13.26 -0.41 15.50
C GLN A 60 -12.78 -1.11 14.21
N ILE A 61 -11.96 -0.45 13.41
CA ILE A 61 -11.36 -1.04 12.20
C ILE A 61 -10.53 -2.27 12.59
N LEU A 62 -9.68 -2.18 13.61
CA LEU A 62 -8.85 -3.31 14.03
C LEU A 62 -9.66 -4.49 14.60
N ILE A 63 -10.79 -4.22 15.26
CA ILE A 63 -11.76 -5.24 15.68
C ILE A 63 -12.38 -5.91 14.45
N GLN A 64 -12.84 -5.15 13.45
CA GLN A 64 -13.38 -5.70 12.19
C GLN A 64 -12.33 -6.52 11.42
N LEU A 65 -11.05 -6.14 11.55
CA LEU A 65 -9.93 -6.88 10.99
C LEU A 65 -9.58 -8.13 11.81
N ASN A 66 -10.22 -8.38 12.96
CA ASN A 66 -9.89 -9.43 13.94
C ASN A 66 -8.47 -9.31 14.52
N ALA A 67 -7.87 -8.11 14.44
CA ALA A 67 -6.56 -7.82 15.03
C ALA A 67 -6.65 -7.56 16.54
N LEU A 68 -7.80 -7.07 17.01
CA LEU A 68 -8.13 -6.90 18.42
C LEU A 68 -9.33 -7.76 18.79
N ASP A 69 -9.34 -8.29 20.02
CA ASP A 69 -10.46 -9.07 20.54
C ASP A 69 -11.60 -8.14 20.98
N SER A 70 -12.79 -8.32 20.38
CA SER A 70 -13.99 -7.55 20.71
C SER A 70 -14.59 -7.92 22.06
N LYS A 71 -14.31 -9.11 22.58
CA LYS A 71 -14.86 -9.61 23.85
C LYS A 71 -14.07 -9.09 25.06
N SER A 72 -12.86 -8.63 24.85
CA SER A 72 -11.99 -8.11 25.90
C SER A 72 -12.30 -6.64 26.18
N GLU A 73 -12.58 -6.29 27.44
CA GLU A 73 -12.79 -4.89 27.86
C GLU A 73 -11.62 -3.98 27.50
N THR A 74 -10.38 -4.50 27.48
CA THR A 74 -9.18 -3.74 27.14
C THR A 74 -8.81 -3.81 25.65
N LYS A 75 -9.62 -4.50 24.83
CA LYS A 75 -9.37 -4.73 23.39
C LYS A 75 -7.97 -5.28 23.16
N LYS A 76 -7.65 -6.40 23.81
CA LYS A 76 -6.34 -7.04 23.70
C LYS A 76 -6.03 -7.44 22.26
N ILE A 77 -4.75 -7.42 21.91
CA ILE A 77 -4.28 -7.86 20.60
C ILE A 77 -4.43 -9.37 20.45
N THR A 78 -4.93 -9.81 19.30
CA THR A 78 -5.03 -11.23 18.95
C THR A 78 -3.70 -11.76 18.39
N GLU A 79 -3.56 -13.09 18.27
CA GLU A 79 -2.39 -13.66 17.58
C GLU A 79 -2.32 -13.20 16.11
N LEU A 80 -3.48 -13.05 15.46
CA LEU A 80 -3.57 -12.47 14.12
C LEU A 80 -3.05 -11.02 14.10
N GLY A 81 -3.48 -10.19 15.06
CA GLY A 81 -3.01 -8.81 15.19
C GLY A 81 -1.49 -8.72 15.39
N ARG A 82 -0.92 -9.64 16.18
CA ARG A 82 0.54 -9.74 16.39
C ARG A 82 1.30 -10.14 15.13
N ARG A 83 0.73 -11.01 14.30
CA ARG A 83 1.28 -11.34 12.97
C ARG A 83 1.18 -10.14 12.02
N MET A 84 0.06 -9.42 12.05
CA MET A 84 -0.15 -8.24 11.21
C MET A 84 0.82 -7.10 11.55
N SER A 85 1.11 -6.87 12.83
CA SER A 85 2.02 -5.81 13.28
C SER A 85 3.48 -5.99 12.87
N ALA A 86 3.84 -7.20 12.44
CA ALA A 86 5.19 -7.49 12.01
C ALA A 86 5.49 -6.94 10.60
N PHE A 87 4.45 -6.58 9.84
CA PHE A 87 4.60 -5.94 8.52
C PHE A 87 4.50 -4.41 8.65
N PRO A 88 5.44 -3.64 8.05
CA PRO A 88 5.45 -2.17 8.09
C PRO A 88 4.53 -1.57 7.02
N ILE A 89 3.27 -2.03 6.97
CA ILE A 89 2.25 -1.57 6.02
C ILE A 89 0.92 -1.38 6.74
N ASN A 90 -0.05 -0.74 6.09
CA ASN A 90 -1.37 -0.53 6.67
C ASN A 90 -1.99 -1.88 7.13
N PRO A 91 -2.60 -1.95 8.33
CA PRO A 91 -3.21 -3.17 8.86
C PRO A 91 -4.17 -3.89 7.89
N ARG A 92 -4.88 -3.15 7.02
CA ARG A 92 -5.76 -3.75 6.00
C ARG A 92 -4.97 -4.62 5.02
N TYR A 93 -3.83 -4.12 4.55
CA TYR A 93 -2.95 -4.85 3.64
C TYR A 93 -2.19 -5.97 4.37
N SER A 94 -1.78 -5.75 5.62
CA SER A 94 -1.19 -6.81 6.45
C SER A 94 -2.13 -7.99 6.60
N LYS A 95 -3.43 -7.74 6.83
CA LYS A 95 -4.44 -8.81 6.88
C LYS A 95 -4.54 -9.58 5.57
N MET A 96 -4.52 -8.89 4.42
CA MET A 96 -4.53 -9.55 3.11
C MET A 96 -3.33 -10.50 2.95
N LEU A 97 -2.13 -10.08 3.35
CA LEU A 97 -0.94 -10.92 3.28
C LEU A 97 -1.02 -12.14 4.22
N VAL A 98 -1.49 -11.94 5.46
CA VAL A 98 -1.58 -13.03 6.44
C VAL A 98 -2.62 -14.07 6.01
N ILE A 99 -3.74 -13.65 5.41
CA ILE A 99 -4.73 -14.59 4.85
C ILE A 99 -4.17 -15.28 3.61
N ALA A 100 -3.53 -14.53 2.70
CA ALA A 100 -2.96 -15.08 1.47
C ALA A 100 -1.89 -16.15 1.74
N GLN A 101 -1.23 -16.10 2.91
CA GLN A 101 -0.27 -17.10 3.33
C GLN A 101 -0.84 -18.52 3.40
N GLU A 102 -2.15 -18.68 3.65
CA GLU A 102 -2.80 -20.00 3.69
C GLU A 102 -2.75 -20.68 2.30
N ASN A 103 -2.71 -19.89 1.21
CA ASN A 103 -2.67 -20.35 -0.17
C ASN A 103 -1.34 -19.95 -0.84
N GLN A 104 -0.38 -20.88 -0.90
CA GLN A 104 0.97 -20.60 -1.41
C GLN A 104 1.00 -20.08 -2.85
N ASP A 105 0.08 -20.53 -3.70
CA ASP A 105 0.02 -20.12 -5.11
C ASP A 105 -0.50 -18.68 -5.28
N LEU A 106 -1.31 -18.19 -4.32
CA LEU A 106 -1.90 -16.85 -4.36
C LEU A 106 -0.97 -15.78 -3.76
N LEU A 107 -0.12 -16.19 -2.81
CA LEU A 107 0.79 -15.33 -2.07
C LEU A 107 1.62 -14.35 -2.94
N PRO A 108 2.31 -14.77 -4.03
CA PRO A 108 3.11 -13.85 -4.83
C PRO A 108 2.27 -12.76 -5.51
N TYR A 109 1.05 -13.07 -5.93
CA TYR A 109 0.14 -12.10 -6.55
C TYR A 109 -0.35 -11.06 -5.54
N VAL A 110 -0.71 -11.50 -4.32
CA VAL A 110 -1.14 -10.58 -3.26
C VAL A 110 0.01 -9.70 -2.81
N ILE A 111 1.22 -10.25 -2.70
CA ILE A 111 2.43 -9.48 -2.40
C ILE A 111 2.69 -8.40 -3.47
N ALA A 112 2.60 -8.75 -4.76
CA ALA A 112 2.78 -7.80 -5.86
C ALA A 112 1.70 -6.71 -5.83
N LEU A 113 0.45 -7.09 -5.57
CA LEU A 113 -0.67 -6.17 -5.46
C LEU A 113 -0.51 -5.20 -4.27
N VAL A 114 -0.21 -5.73 -3.09
CA VAL A 114 -0.01 -4.91 -1.87
C VAL A 114 1.16 -3.95 -2.06
N ALA A 115 2.25 -4.40 -2.68
CA ALA A 115 3.36 -3.52 -3.03
C ALA A 115 2.95 -2.41 -4.02
N ALA A 116 2.13 -2.74 -5.02
CA ALA A 116 1.59 -1.76 -5.97
C ALA A 116 0.68 -0.72 -5.31
N LEU A 117 -0.24 -1.16 -4.43
CA LEU A 117 -1.16 -0.27 -3.72
C LEU A 117 -0.47 0.60 -2.67
N SER A 118 0.69 0.17 -2.16
CA SER A 118 1.47 0.93 -1.18
C SER A 118 2.25 2.09 -1.81
N VAL A 119 2.45 2.06 -3.13
CA VAL A 119 3.13 3.13 -3.87
C VAL A 119 2.09 4.11 -4.41
N ASN A 120 2.30 5.39 -4.13
CA ASN A 120 1.43 6.44 -4.64
C ASN A 120 1.59 6.56 -6.17
N GLU A 121 0.51 6.88 -6.89
CA GLU A 121 0.54 7.26 -8.31
C GLU A 121 1.37 6.31 -9.20
N VAL A 122 0.95 5.04 -9.27
CA VAL A 122 1.61 4.03 -10.12
C VAL A 122 1.29 4.27 -11.60
N LEU A 123 0.02 4.57 -11.90
CA LEU A 123 -0.49 4.75 -13.25
C LEU A 123 -0.53 6.23 -13.61
N THR A 124 0.05 6.60 -14.74
CA THR A 124 -0.04 7.97 -15.28
C THR A 124 -1.35 8.15 -16.03
N THR A 125 -1.97 9.32 -15.95
CA THR A 125 -3.19 9.64 -16.72
C THR A 125 -2.85 10.42 -17.98
N GLY A 126 -3.64 10.24 -19.05
CA GLY A 126 -3.51 10.99 -20.29
C GLY A 126 -3.10 10.12 -21.47
N GLN A 127 -2.40 10.74 -22.43
CA GLN A 127 -1.96 10.11 -23.67
C GLN A 127 -0.46 9.83 -23.60
N VAL A 128 -0.07 8.64 -24.06
CA VAL A 128 1.34 8.31 -24.27
C VAL A 128 1.61 8.33 -25.76
N LYS A 129 2.65 9.07 -26.12
CA LYS A 129 3.23 9.03 -27.46
C LYS A 129 4.13 7.82 -27.54
N ILE A 130 3.76 6.86 -28.39
CA ILE A 130 4.62 5.73 -28.70
C ILE A 130 5.12 5.93 -30.13
N GLU A 131 6.43 5.99 -30.27
CA GLU A 131 7.09 5.91 -31.58
C GLU A 131 7.11 4.43 -32.00
N LYS A 132 6.31 4.09 -33.01
CA LYS A 132 6.41 2.80 -33.71
C LYS A 132 6.64 3.11 -35.19
N ASP A 133 7.69 2.53 -35.77
CA ASP A 133 7.99 2.61 -37.21
C ASP A 133 7.98 4.05 -37.78
N ASN A 134 8.65 5.00 -37.10
CA ASN A 134 8.72 6.42 -37.44
C ASN A 134 7.37 7.17 -37.52
N GLN A 135 6.30 6.58 -36.97
CA GLN A 135 4.99 7.21 -36.82
C GLN A 135 4.68 7.44 -35.34
N GLU A 136 4.31 8.67 -34.99
CA GLU A 136 3.83 9.02 -33.65
C GLU A 136 2.38 8.53 -33.49
N ILE A 137 2.18 7.46 -32.73
CA ILE A 137 0.84 6.99 -32.37
C ILE A 137 0.51 7.51 -30.96
N ASN A 138 -0.52 8.34 -30.87
CA ASN A 138 -1.11 8.73 -29.59
C ASN A 138 -2.04 7.62 -29.13
N ILE A 139 -1.66 6.92 -28.06
CA ILE A 139 -2.52 5.91 -27.45
C ILE A 139 -3.15 6.51 -26.19
N ASN A 140 -4.48 6.42 -26.12
CA ASN A 140 -5.22 6.70 -24.90
C ASN A 140 -4.94 5.58 -23.89
N LEU A 141 -4.37 5.93 -22.74
CA LEU A 141 -4.04 4.95 -21.70
C LEU A 141 -5.28 4.23 -21.15
N ASP A 142 -6.45 4.87 -21.20
CA ASP A 142 -7.69 4.28 -20.72
C ASP A 142 -8.14 3.08 -21.58
N ASP A 143 -7.85 3.10 -22.88
CA ASP A 143 -8.15 1.97 -23.76
C ASP A 143 -7.19 0.80 -23.50
N LEU A 144 -5.91 1.08 -23.22
CA LEU A 144 -4.95 0.05 -22.80
C LEU A 144 -5.32 -0.57 -21.45
N ARG A 145 -5.79 0.23 -20.49
CA ARG A 145 -6.24 -0.26 -19.19
C ARG A 145 -7.44 -1.19 -19.34
N ARG A 146 -8.39 -0.88 -20.22
CA ARG A 146 -9.53 -1.75 -20.53
C ARG A 146 -9.08 -3.10 -21.10
N GLN A 147 -8.05 -3.12 -21.95
CA GLN A 147 -7.46 -4.37 -22.44
C GLN A 147 -6.85 -5.19 -21.29
N TRP A 148 -6.20 -4.52 -20.32
CA TRP A 148 -5.60 -5.21 -19.18
C TRP A 148 -6.62 -5.80 -18.22
N ILE A 149 -7.80 -5.22 -18.03
CA ILE A 149 -8.84 -5.83 -17.19
C ILE A 149 -9.11 -7.27 -17.65
N GLY A 150 -9.17 -7.49 -18.97
CA GLY A 150 -9.46 -8.78 -19.59
C GLY A 150 -10.95 -9.04 -19.70
N GLN A 151 -11.32 -10.31 -19.86
CA GLN A 151 -12.71 -10.76 -19.99
C GLN A 151 -13.05 -11.81 -18.90
N GLY A 152 -14.34 -11.98 -18.58
CA GLY A 152 -14.83 -12.97 -17.62
C GLY A 152 -14.53 -12.64 -16.16
N GLU A 153 -14.15 -13.64 -15.35
CA GLU A 153 -13.91 -13.52 -13.90
C GLU A 153 -12.85 -12.48 -13.51
N SER A 154 -11.91 -12.20 -14.41
CA SER A 154 -10.88 -11.17 -14.19
C SER A 154 -11.45 -9.74 -14.08
N LEU A 155 -12.63 -9.50 -14.66
CA LEU A 155 -13.36 -8.22 -14.58
C LEU A 155 -13.89 -7.95 -13.17
N LEU A 156 -14.22 -8.99 -12.40
CA LEU A 156 -14.74 -8.84 -11.03
C LEU A 156 -13.74 -8.20 -10.08
N LEU A 157 -12.45 -8.37 -10.37
CA LEU A 157 -11.37 -7.77 -9.60
C LEU A 157 -11.12 -6.30 -10.01
N GLY A 158 -11.61 -5.86 -11.17
CA GLY A 158 -11.60 -4.47 -11.62
C GLY A 158 -10.20 -3.86 -11.73
N ASP A 159 -10.03 -2.63 -11.23
CA ASP A 159 -8.77 -1.87 -11.31
C ASP A 159 -7.59 -2.55 -10.59
N ILE A 160 -7.89 -3.39 -9.60
CA ILE A 160 -6.89 -4.21 -8.91
C ILE A 160 -6.23 -5.19 -9.89
N MET A 161 -7.01 -5.74 -10.85
CA MET A 161 -6.46 -6.61 -11.90
C MET A 161 -5.54 -5.85 -12.85
N VAL A 162 -5.91 -4.60 -13.18
CA VAL A 162 -5.09 -3.72 -14.03
C VAL A 162 -3.73 -3.50 -13.38
N LEU A 163 -3.70 -3.14 -12.09
CA LEU A 163 -2.45 -2.96 -11.34
C LEU A 163 -1.63 -4.24 -11.24
N LEU A 164 -2.28 -5.39 -11.01
CA LEU A 164 -1.58 -6.66 -10.91
C LEU A 164 -0.95 -7.07 -12.24
N LYS A 165 -1.68 -6.97 -13.35
CA LYS A 165 -1.18 -7.26 -14.69
C LYS A 165 -0.11 -6.28 -15.14
N ALA A 166 -0.27 -4.98 -14.81
CA ALA A 166 0.72 -3.95 -15.04
C ALA A 166 2.09 -4.34 -14.45
N VAL A 167 2.11 -4.68 -13.17
CA VAL A 167 3.32 -5.06 -12.45
C VAL A 167 3.86 -6.40 -12.97
N GLY A 168 2.99 -7.39 -13.18
CA GLY A 168 3.38 -8.71 -13.67
C GLY A 168 3.99 -8.68 -15.09
N ALA A 169 3.37 -7.95 -16.02
CA ALA A 169 3.87 -7.80 -17.38
C ALA A 169 5.23 -7.09 -17.41
N LEU A 170 5.38 -6.03 -16.63
CA LEU A 170 6.65 -5.31 -16.53
C LEU A 170 7.74 -6.15 -15.90
N ASP A 171 7.44 -6.97 -14.89
CA ASP A 171 8.45 -7.84 -14.28
C ASP A 171 8.89 -8.96 -15.20
N HIS A 172 7.97 -9.53 -15.99
CA HIS A 172 8.32 -10.55 -16.97
C HIS A 172 9.26 -10.02 -18.08
N GLN A 173 9.07 -8.77 -18.51
CA GLN A 173 9.87 -8.16 -19.58
C GLN A 173 11.21 -7.58 -19.11
N ASN A 174 11.41 -7.37 -17.80
CA ASN A 174 12.52 -6.57 -17.27
C ASN A 174 13.80 -7.33 -16.91
N SER A 175 14.04 -8.54 -17.42
CA SER A 175 15.36 -9.19 -17.30
C SER A 175 16.51 -8.33 -17.88
N LYS A 176 16.20 -7.23 -18.60
CA LYS A 176 17.16 -6.27 -19.17
C LYS A 176 17.23 -4.90 -18.49
N ASN A 177 16.47 -4.67 -17.40
CA ASN A 177 16.49 -3.42 -16.60
C ASN A 177 16.10 -2.13 -17.38
N ASP A 178 15.40 -2.25 -18.51
CA ASP A 178 15.00 -1.12 -19.35
C ASP A 178 13.74 -0.42 -18.79
N LEU A 179 13.94 0.73 -18.12
CA LEU A 179 12.85 1.52 -17.55
C LEU A 179 12.02 2.27 -18.60
N SER A 180 12.47 2.35 -19.86
CA SER A 180 11.74 2.97 -20.97
C SER A 180 10.41 2.27 -21.25
N ILE A 181 10.36 0.95 -21.08
CA ILE A 181 9.16 0.12 -21.29
C ILE A 181 8.00 0.57 -20.37
N CYS A 182 8.30 1.05 -19.16
CA CYS A 182 7.28 1.53 -18.23
C CYS A 182 6.50 2.71 -18.82
N THR A 183 7.17 3.60 -19.54
CA THR A 183 6.54 4.77 -20.16
C THR A 183 5.57 4.39 -21.27
N HIS A 184 5.90 3.37 -22.07
CA HIS A 184 5.02 2.85 -23.12
C HIS A 184 3.69 2.30 -22.58
N TYR A 185 3.72 1.77 -21.35
CA TYR A 185 2.55 1.22 -20.69
C TYR A 185 1.85 2.21 -19.73
N GLY A 186 2.28 3.46 -19.69
CA GLY A 186 1.69 4.48 -18.81
C GLY A 186 1.93 4.21 -17.33
N ILE A 187 3.05 3.58 -16.99
CA ILE A 187 3.47 3.29 -15.62
C ILE A 187 4.68 4.16 -15.30
N ARG A 188 4.66 4.76 -14.11
CA ARG A 188 5.77 5.61 -13.67
C ARG A 188 7.00 4.74 -13.36
N PRO A 189 8.17 4.97 -14.00
CA PRO A 189 9.34 4.12 -13.83
C PRO A 189 9.85 4.10 -12.38
N LYS A 190 9.82 5.26 -11.70
CA LYS A 190 10.18 5.36 -10.28
C LYS A 190 9.27 4.53 -9.38
N ALA A 191 7.95 4.58 -9.63
CA ALA A 191 6.98 3.77 -8.89
C ALA A 191 7.29 2.27 -9.05
N MET A 192 7.63 1.81 -10.26
CA MET A 192 8.01 0.42 -10.48
C MET A 192 9.25 0.00 -9.67
N THR A 193 10.26 0.87 -9.58
CA THR A 193 11.44 0.59 -8.74
C THR A 193 11.10 0.51 -7.25
N GLU A 194 10.18 1.34 -6.77
CA GLU A 194 9.70 1.33 -5.39
C GLU A 194 8.89 0.05 -5.09
N ILE A 195 7.96 -0.32 -5.98
CA ILE A 195 7.16 -1.56 -5.88
C ILE A 195 8.09 -2.77 -5.75
N ARG A 196 9.16 -2.86 -6.55
CA ARG A 196 10.14 -3.95 -6.46
C ARG A 196 10.87 -3.99 -5.12
N LYS A 197 11.28 -2.83 -4.60
CA LYS A 197 11.95 -2.73 -3.29
C LYS A 197 11.02 -3.18 -2.17
N ILE A 198 9.79 -2.68 -2.15
CA ILE A 198 8.76 -3.04 -1.16
C ILE A 198 8.47 -4.54 -1.26
N ARG A 199 8.33 -5.07 -2.47
CA ARG A 199 8.09 -6.50 -2.68
C ARG A 199 9.19 -7.37 -2.07
N ARG A 200 10.46 -7.03 -2.31
CA ARG A 200 11.61 -7.74 -1.73
C ARG A 200 11.59 -7.67 -0.21
N GLN A 201 11.28 -6.51 0.36
CA GLN A 201 11.15 -6.33 1.81
C GLN A 201 10.02 -7.19 2.40
N LEU A 202 8.83 -7.17 1.80
CA LEU A 202 7.69 -7.97 2.26
C LEU A 202 7.98 -9.46 2.19
N ILE A 203 8.64 -9.92 1.12
CA ILE A 203 9.08 -11.32 1.00
C ILE A 203 10.09 -11.66 2.10
N GLN A 204 11.09 -10.80 2.35
CA GLN A 204 12.11 -11.05 3.38
C GLN A 204 11.50 -11.09 4.79
N ILE A 205 10.60 -10.17 5.10
CA ILE A 205 9.87 -10.13 6.37
C ILE A 205 8.99 -11.39 6.52
N GLY A 206 8.26 -11.76 5.46
CA GLY A 206 7.46 -12.97 5.44
C GLY A 206 8.28 -14.25 5.68
N LYS A 207 9.48 -14.36 5.10
CA LYS A 207 10.42 -15.47 5.36
C LYS A 207 10.84 -15.56 6.83
N ASN A 208 11.12 -14.42 7.45
CA ASN A 208 11.60 -14.38 8.84
C ASN A 208 10.51 -14.76 9.85
N ILE A 209 9.26 -14.41 9.56
CA ILE A 209 8.13 -14.63 10.49
C ILE A 209 7.49 -16.00 10.27
N PHE A 210 7.44 -16.49 9.03
CA PHE A 210 6.67 -17.68 8.67
C PHE A 210 7.57 -18.76 8.04
N SER A 211 7.77 -19.87 8.76
CA SER A 211 8.58 -21.00 8.28
C SER A 211 8.00 -21.72 7.05
N LYS A 212 6.68 -21.61 6.82
CA LYS A 212 5.96 -22.17 5.66
C LYS A 212 5.87 -21.22 4.46
N PHE A 213 6.47 -20.04 4.52
CA PHE A 213 6.28 -18.97 3.52
C PHE A 213 6.82 -19.33 2.13
N LEU A 214 7.79 -20.25 2.04
CA LEU A 214 8.46 -20.61 0.79
C LEU A 214 8.80 -22.09 0.71
N LYS A 215 7.90 -22.88 0.11
CA LYS A 215 8.37 -24.06 -0.63
C LYS A 215 8.53 -23.79 -2.13
N ASN A 216 7.78 -22.84 -2.72
CA ASN A 216 7.71 -22.72 -4.19
C ASN A 216 7.86 -21.30 -4.81
N ILE A 217 8.12 -20.21 -4.07
CA ILE A 217 8.32 -18.90 -4.72
C ILE A 217 9.79 -18.75 -5.16
N SER A 218 10.13 -19.50 -6.19
CA SER A 218 11.23 -19.24 -7.11
C SER A 218 10.67 -18.54 -8.35
N PHE A 219 10.04 -17.38 -8.16
CA PHE A 219 9.96 -16.41 -9.25
C PHE A 219 11.21 -15.55 -9.14
N GLU A 220 12.06 -15.72 -10.13
CA GLU A 220 13.39 -15.13 -10.27
C GLU A 220 13.37 -13.61 -10.02
N ILE A 221 14.49 -13.17 -9.44
CA ILE A 221 14.87 -11.78 -9.21
C ILE A 221 14.95 -11.02 -10.53
#